data_AF-H1VI38-F1
#
_entry.id   AF-H1VI38-F1
#
_cell.length_a   1.000
_cell.length_b   1.000
_cell.length_c   1.000
_cell.angle_alpha   90.00
_cell.angle_beta   90.00
_cell.angle_gamma   90.00
#
_symmetry.space_group_name_H-M   'P 1'
#
loop_
_entity.id
_entity.type
_entity.pdbx_description
1 polymer ?
#
loop_
_entity_poly.entity_id
_entity_poly.type
_entity_poly.pdbx_seq_one_letter_code
_entity_poly.pdbx_strand_id
1 'polypeptide(L)'
;MARDGQTVGICGASGSGKSTVLLALLGLLHIEKGFVLVGDKDIRILNDCELHASIGVVPQEPLFLPGRTVRDHVDTMHQATDEQIKDKLRQVVAQDCTLG
;
A
#
# COMPACT_ATOMS: atom_id res chain seq x y z
N MET A 1 -0.50 -18.23 -3.76
CA MET A 1 -1.66 -17.57 -3.09
C MET A 1 -1.21 -17.20 -1.69
N ALA A 2 -1.31 -15.92 -1.34
CA ALA A 2 -1.10 -15.48 0.04
C ALA A 2 -2.39 -15.70 0.83
N ARG A 3 -2.27 -16.06 2.12
CA ARG A 3 -3.41 -16.19 3.03
C ARG A 3 -3.58 -14.90 3.84
N ASP A 4 -4.77 -14.69 4.38
CA ASP A 4 -5.04 -13.58 5.30
C ASP A 4 -4.06 -13.62 6.49
N GLY A 5 -3.49 -12.47 6.81
CA GLY A 5 -2.47 -12.32 7.85
C GLY A 5 -1.07 -12.82 7.48
N GLN A 6 -0.85 -13.34 6.27
CA GLN A 6 0.47 -13.79 5.83
C GLN A 6 1.33 -12.62 5.35
N THR A 7 2.57 -12.55 5.83
CA THR A 7 3.62 -11.71 5.25
C THR A 7 4.33 -12.47 4.14
N VAL A 8 4.35 -11.91 2.92
CA VAL A 8 5.01 -12.51 1.75
C VAL A 8 6.06 -11.54 1.21
N GLY A 9 7.29 -12.02 1.07
CA GLY A 9 8.38 -11.28 0.43
C GLY A 9 8.58 -11.68 -1.03
N ILE A 10 8.88 -10.71 -1.90
CA ILE A 10 9.24 -10.92 -3.31
C ILE A 10 10.71 -10.55 -3.49
N CYS A 11 11.57 -11.52 -3.80
CA CYS A 11 13.01 -11.33 -3.96
C CYS A 11 13.46 -11.66 -5.39
N GLY A 12 14.49 -10.95 -5.88
CA GLY A 12 15.05 -11.14 -7.22
C GLY A 12 15.98 -9.99 -7.63
N ALA A 13 16.82 -10.21 -8.65
CA ALA A 13 17.77 -9.21 -9.16
C ALA A 13 17.09 -7.88 -9.55
N SER A 14 17.84 -6.78 -9.57
CA SER A 14 17.30 -5.52 -10.11
C SER A 14 16.84 -5.72 -11.56
N GLY A 15 15.70 -5.16 -11.93
CA GLY A 15 15.09 -5.38 -13.25
C GLY A 15 14.31 -6.70 -13.41
N SER A 16 14.25 -7.57 -12.40
CA SER A 16 13.49 -8.85 -12.48
C SER A 16 11.96 -8.71 -12.50
N GLY A 17 11.42 -7.49 -12.60
CA GLY A 17 9.98 -7.24 -12.65
C GLY A 17 9.26 -7.16 -11.29
N LYS A 18 9.96 -7.08 -10.16
CA LYS A 18 9.32 -6.95 -8.82
C LYS A 18 8.38 -5.75 -8.73
N SER A 19 8.84 -4.58 -9.17
CA SER A 19 8.03 -3.36 -9.23
C SER A 19 6.89 -3.51 -10.23
N THR A 20 7.11 -4.18 -11.36
CA THR A 20 6.08 -4.49 -12.35
C THR A 20 4.95 -5.34 -11.75
N VAL A 21 5.29 -6.35 -10.93
CA VAL A 21 4.29 -7.16 -10.21
C VAL A 21 3.50 -6.29 -9.24
N LEU A 22 4.16 -5.44 -8.45
CA LEU A 22 3.51 -4.48 -7.55
C LEU A 22 2.53 -3.57 -8.30
N LEU A 23 2.94 -3.00 -9.44
CA LEU A 23 2.07 -2.16 -10.26
C LEU A 23 0.87 -2.93 -10.85
N ALA A 24 1.06 -4.19 -11.25
CA ALA A 24 -0.04 -5.03 -11.71
C ALA A 24 -1.04 -5.35 -10.59
N LEU A 25 -0.57 -5.59 -9.36
CA LEU A 25 -1.44 -5.79 -8.19
C LEU A 25 -2.29 -4.54 -7.87
N LEU A 26 -1.77 -3.36 -8.17
CA LEU A 26 -2.46 -2.07 -7.99
C LEU A 26 -3.40 -1.70 -9.15
N GLY A 27 -3.52 -2.56 -10.16
CA GLY A 27 -4.28 -2.27 -11.37
C GLY A 27 -3.66 -1.21 -12.27
N LEU A 28 -2.42 -0.78 -12.00
CA LEU A 28 -1.70 0.25 -12.76
C LEU A 28 -1.04 -0.29 -14.04
N LEU A 29 -1.01 -1.61 -14.22
CA LEU A 29 -0.55 -2.27 -15.43
C LEU A 29 -1.58 -3.27 -15.95
N HIS A 30 -1.68 -3.37 -17.27
CA HIS A 30 -2.52 -4.37 -17.92
C HIS A 30 -1.92 -5.77 -17.79
N ILE A 31 -2.74 -6.75 -17.41
CA ILE A 31 -2.36 -8.15 -17.28
C ILE A 31 -2.66 -8.87 -18.60
N GLU A 32 -1.62 -9.21 -19.37
CA GLU A 32 -1.78 -9.92 -20.65
C GLU A 32 -2.26 -11.37 -20.46
N LYS A 33 -1.81 -12.05 -19.40
CA LYS A 33 -2.12 -13.45 -19.11
C LYS A 33 -2.32 -13.68 -17.63
N GLY A 34 -3.28 -14.54 -17.29
CA GLY A 34 -3.63 -14.85 -15.91
C GLY A 34 -4.64 -13.87 -15.31
N PHE A 35 -4.68 -13.84 -13.98
CA PHE A 35 -5.59 -13.01 -13.20
C PHE A 35 -4.98 -12.72 -11.83
N VAL A 36 -5.38 -11.59 -11.24
CA VAL A 36 -5.08 -11.23 -9.85
C VAL A 36 -6.42 -11.16 -9.13
N LEU A 37 -6.51 -11.84 -7.99
CA LEU A 37 -7.71 -11.84 -7.15
C LEU A 37 -7.43 -11.11 -5.85
N VAL A 38 -8.34 -10.23 -5.46
CA VAL A 38 -8.42 -9.66 -4.11
C VAL A 38 -9.69 -10.23 -3.48
N GLY A 39 -9.52 -11.09 -2.48
CA GLY A 39 -10.59 -11.97 -2.04
C GLY A 39 -10.96 -12.97 -3.13
N ASP A 40 -12.22 -12.95 -3.57
CA ASP A 40 -12.78 -13.79 -4.63
C ASP A 40 -13.02 -13.03 -5.95
N LYS A 41 -12.67 -11.74 -6.01
CA LYS A 41 -12.92 -10.88 -7.16
C LYS A 41 -11.66 -10.62 -7.96
N ASP A 42 -11.77 -10.72 -9.28
CA ASP A 42 -10.71 -10.28 -10.20
C ASP A 42 -10.57 -8.76 -10.15
N ILE A 43 -9.34 -8.25 -10.05
CA ILE A 43 -9.11 -6.80 -9.98
C ILE A 43 -9.62 -6.06 -11.22
N ARG A 44 -9.76 -6.74 -12.38
CA ARG A 44 -10.24 -6.15 -13.63
C ARG A 44 -11.74 -5.84 -13.64
N ILE A 45 -12.51 -6.41 -12.72
CA ILE A 45 -13.95 -6.14 -12.58
C ILE A 45 -14.28 -5.19 -11.43
N LEU A 46 -13.31 -4.89 -10.58
CA LEU A 46 -13.44 -3.87 -9.53
C LEU A 46 -13.32 -2.49 -10.17
N ASN A 47 -14.01 -1.50 -9.62
CA ASN A 47 -13.67 -0.12 -9.94
C ASN A 47 -12.43 0.34 -9.16
N ASP A 48 -11.80 1.41 -9.61
CA ASP A 48 -10.55 1.93 -9.02
C ASP A 48 -10.69 2.21 -7.52
N CYS A 49 -11.82 2.77 -7.09
CA CYS A 49 -12.09 3.07 -5.68
C CYS A 49 -12.15 1.80 -4.82
N GLU A 50 -12.83 0.74 -5.30
CA GLU A 50 -12.91 -0.54 -4.58
C GLU A 50 -11.54 -1.21 -4.45
N LEU A 51 -10.76 -1.21 -5.54
CA LEU A 51 -9.43 -1.81 -5.56
C LEU A 51 -8.47 -1.06 -4.62
N HIS A 52 -8.40 0.26 -4.74
CA HIS A 52 -7.46 1.07 -3.95
C HIS A 52 -7.87 1.22 -2.49
N ALA A 53 -9.16 1.10 -2.15
CA ALA A 53 -9.60 1.00 -0.77
C ALA A 53 -9.17 -0.33 -0.11
N SER A 54 -8.95 -1.38 -0.90
CA SER A 54 -8.58 -2.70 -0.42
C SER A 54 -7.07 -2.90 -0.26
N ILE A 55 -6.25 -2.01 -0.82
CA ILE A 55 -4.79 -2.15 -0.85
C ILE A 55 -4.12 -0.87 -0.35
N GLY A 56 -3.41 -0.97 0.78
CA GLY A 56 -2.50 0.07 1.24
C GLY A 56 -1.12 -0.06 0.60
N VAL A 57 -0.56 1.05 0.12
CA VAL A 57 0.78 1.09 -0.52
C VAL A 57 1.67 2.08 0.21
N VAL A 58 2.88 1.65 0.53
CA VAL A 58 3.96 2.54 0.95
C VAL A 58 4.95 2.64 -0.20
N PRO A 59 5.09 3.81 -0.85
CA PRO A 59 6.01 3.97 -1.97
C PRO A 59 7.46 3.86 -1.49
N GLN A 60 8.35 3.44 -2.40
CA GLN A 60 9.79 3.34 -2.12
C GLN A 60 10.40 4.71 -1.78
N GLU A 61 9.94 5.76 -2.45
CA GLU A 61 10.31 7.15 -2.19
C GLU A 61 9.08 7.91 -1.68
N PRO A 62 9.12 8.53 -0.49
CA PRO A 62 8.02 9.32 0.03
C PRO A 62 7.77 10.56 -0.85
N LEU A 63 6.51 10.79 -1.21
CA LEU A 63 6.09 12.00 -1.90
C LEU A 63 5.61 13.05 -0.90
N PHE A 64 6.38 14.13 -0.73
CA PHE A 64 5.95 15.30 0.03
C PHE A 64 5.45 16.40 -0.90
N LEU A 65 4.23 16.86 -0.65
CA LEU A 65 3.60 17.97 -1.36
C LEU A 65 4.03 19.29 -0.71
N PRO A 66 4.66 20.22 -1.45
CA PRO A 66 5.05 21.51 -0.91
C PRO A 66 3.85 22.29 -0.33
N GLY A 67 4.06 22.95 0.80
CA GLY A 67 3.02 23.74 1.46
C GLY A 67 1.93 22.94 2.19
N ARG A 68 2.05 21.61 2.24
CA ARG A 68 1.16 20.74 3.03
C ARG A 68 1.79 20.41 4.38
N THR A 69 0.97 20.28 5.41
CA THR A 69 1.37 19.90 6.75
C THR A 69 1.61 18.39 6.86
N VAL A 70 2.26 17.94 7.93
CA VAL A 70 2.35 16.50 8.24
C VAL A 70 0.95 15.88 8.35
N ARG A 71 0.00 16.62 8.92
CA ARG A 71 -1.40 16.17 9.07
C ARG A 71 -2.03 15.86 7.71
N ASP A 72 -1.82 16.72 6.72
CA ASP A 72 -2.34 16.52 5.36
C ASP A 72 -1.79 15.27 4.67
N HIS A 73 -0.55 14.87 4.99
CA HIS A 73 0.08 13.70 4.38
C HIS A 73 -0.33 12.39 5.05
N VAL A 74 -0.58 12.42 6.37
CA VAL A 74 -1.00 11.23 7.13
C VAL A 74 -2.50 10.96 6.99
N ASP A 75 -3.30 12.02 6.83
CA ASP A 75 -4.74 11.91 6.62
C ASP A 75 -5.23 12.98 5.65
N THR A 76 -5.09 12.68 4.36
CA THR A 76 -5.51 13.54 3.26
C THR A 76 -6.99 13.90 3.35
N MET A 77 -7.84 12.98 3.80
CA MET A 77 -9.29 13.15 3.85
C MET A 77 -9.80 13.77 5.16
N HIS A 78 -8.90 14.03 6.12
CA HIS A 78 -9.23 14.63 7.41
C HIS A 78 -10.34 13.87 8.18
N GLN A 79 -10.33 12.54 8.09
CA GLN A 79 -11.32 11.66 8.70
C GLN A 79 -10.97 11.22 10.13
N ALA A 80 -9.68 11.24 10.49
CA ALA A 80 -9.22 10.81 11.80
C ALA A 80 -9.17 11.98 12.80
N THR A 81 -9.30 11.70 14.08
CA THR A 81 -8.98 12.68 15.13
C THR A 81 -7.47 12.76 15.34
N ASP A 82 -7.00 13.88 15.92
CA ASP A 82 -5.58 14.02 16.27
C ASP A 82 -5.10 12.96 17.26
N GLU A 83 -5.96 12.49 18.16
CA GLU A 83 -5.65 11.41 19.10
C GLU A 83 -5.43 10.09 18.36
N GLN A 84 -6.32 9.72 17.44
CA GLN A 84 -6.16 8.51 16.62
C GLN A 84 -4.86 8.53 15.80
N ILE A 85 -4.52 9.68 15.22
CA ILE A 85 -3.26 9.83 14.47
C ILE A 85 -2.06 9.69 15.40
N LYS A 86 -2.04 10.39 16.53
CA LYS A 86 -0.93 10.33 17.49
C LYS A 86 -0.71 8.92 18.02
N ASP A 87 -1.78 8.20 18.34
CA ASP A 87 -1.69 6.83 18.84
C ASP A 87 -1.18 5.86 17.77
N LYS A 88 -1.61 6.01 16.52
CA LYS A 88 -1.09 5.20 15.41
C LYS A 88 0.38 5.50 15.09
N LEU A 89 0.77 6.77 15.07
CA LEU A 89 2.18 7.15 14.86
C LEU A 89 3.09 6.60 15.95
N ARG A 90 2.66 6.63 17.22
CA ARG A 90 3.41 6.02 18.33
C ARG A 90 3.64 4.52 18.13
N GLN A 91 2.63 3.80 17.63
CA GLN A 91 2.76 2.36 17.36
C GLN A 91 3.81 2.08 16.27
N VAL A 92 3.82 2.86 15.18
CA VAL A 92 4.79 2.69 14.09
C VAL A 92 6.20 3.04 14.55
N VAL A 93 6.38 4.19 15.23
CA VAL A 93 7.70 4.62 15.71
C VAL A 93 8.26 3.66 16.78
N ALA A 94 7.40 3.11 17.65
CA ALA A 94 7.84 2.11 18.63
C ALA A 94 8.32 0.81 17.96
N GLN A 95 7.74 0.43 16.81
CA GLN A 95 8.19 -0.73 16.04
C GLN A 95 9.54 -0.49 15.35
N ASP A 96 9.81 0.73 14.89
CA ASP A 96 11.12 1.10 14.32
C ASP A 96 12.26 1.05 15.36
N CYS A 97 11.98 1.38 16.63
CA CYS A 97 12.99 1.27 17.70
C CYS A 97 13.35 -0.17 18.09
N THR A 98 12.59 -1.18 17.67
CA THR A 98 12.89 -2.61 17.93
C THR A 98 13.68 -3.30 16.83
N LEU A 99 14.02 -2.60 15.76
CA LEU A 99 14.83 -3.09 14.63
C LEU A 99 16.30 -2.61 14.67
N GLY A 100 16.76 -2.11 15.82
CA GLY A 100 18.17 -1.76 16.07
C GLY A 100 18.98 -2.90 16.68
#